data_AF-A0AAJ0CCY1-F1
#
_entry.id   AF-A0AAJ0CCY1-F1
#
_cell.length_a   1.000
_cell.length_b   1.000
_cell.length_c   1.000
_cell.angle_alpha   90.00
_cell.angle_beta   90.00
_cell.angle_gamma   90.00
#
_symmetry.space_group_name_H-M   'P 1'
#
loop_
_entity.id
_entity.type
_entity.pdbx_description
1 polymer ?
#
loop_
_entity_poly.entity_id
_entity_poly.type
_entity_poly.pdbx_seq_one_letter_code
_entity_poly.pdbx_strand_id
1 'polypeptide(L)'
;MEEVQKQFPGSDTKTMLEGMQRNTDFEYDVKDTLGTETWDKMNLIMKETFGEKSNEEIKVIKGEARKCLDGHEELQKRFDSTFGKIDAETVALAENYSK
;
A
#
# COMPACT_ATOMS: atom_id res chain seq x y z
N MET A 1 11.99 -18.55 2.10
CA MET A 1 11.74 -17.80 3.36
C MET A 1 12.99 -17.72 4.24
N GLU A 2 13.74 -18.82 4.45
CA GLU A 2 14.95 -18.82 5.31
C GLU A 2 16.10 -17.91 4.83
N GLU A 3 16.29 -17.70 3.53
CA GLU A 3 17.41 -16.88 3.02
C GLU A 3 17.22 -15.37 3.21
N VAL A 4 15.99 -14.86 3.22
CA VAL A 4 15.70 -13.44 3.41
C VAL A 4 15.86 -13.04 4.88
N GLN A 5 15.46 -13.91 5.81
CA GLN A 5 15.66 -13.72 7.25
C GLN A 5 17.14 -13.72 7.65
N LYS A 6 18.00 -14.47 6.94
CA LYS A 6 19.45 -14.47 7.19
C LYS A 6 20.13 -13.15 6.85
N GLN A 7 19.61 -12.38 5.89
CA GLN A 7 20.19 -11.08 5.50
C GLN A 7 19.71 -9.92 6.39
N PHE A 8 18.55 -10.03 7.03
CA PHE A 8 17.98 -8.99 7.89
C PHE A 8 17.52 -9.57 9.24
N PRO A 9 18.47 -10.00 10.11
CA PRO A 9 18.14 -10.54 11.42
C PRO A 9 17.48 -9.47 12.29
N GLY A 10 16.26 -9.72 12.75
CA GLY A 10 15.49 -8.81 13.60
C GLY A 10 14.43 -7.96 12.87
N SER A 11 14.41 -7.99 11.54
CA SER A 11 13.32 -7.39 10.76
C SER A 11 12.18 -8.41 10.59
N ASP A 12 10.93 -7.97 10.77
CA ASP A 12 9.74 -8.77 10.48
C ASP A 12 9.52 -8.90 8.96
N THR A 13 10.47 -9.58 8.33
CA THR A 13 10.54 -9.87 6.90
C THR A 13 9.34 -10.71 6.44
N LYS A 14 8.71 -11.47 7.34
CA LYS A 14 7.50 -12.23 7.04
C LYS A 14 6.31 -11.29 6.84
N THR A 15 6.06 -10.39 7.78
CA THR A 15 4.99 -9.38 7.66
C THR A 15 5.20 -8.48 6.44
N MET A 16 6.46 -8.12 6.15
CA MET A 16 6.83 -7.37 4.95
C MET A 16 6.52 -8.14 3.65
N LEU A 17 6.90 -9.42 3.56
CA LEU A 17 6.63 -10.26 2.38
C LEU A 17 5.12 -10.53 2.19
N GLU A 18 4.40 -10.79 3.28
CA GLU A 18 2.94 -10.94 3.22
C GLU A 18 2.25 -9.63 2.81
N GLY A 19 2.80 -8.47 3.20
CA GLY A 19 2.36 -7.16 2.74
C GLY A 19 2.57 -6.94 1.25
N MET A 20 3.75 -7.31 0.74
CA MET A 20 4.06 -7.25 -0.70
C MET A 20 3.14 -8.16 -1.51
N GLN A 21 2.92 -9.39 -1.05
CA GLN A 21 2.04 -10.34 -1.74
C GLN A 21 0.59 -9.83 -1.81
N ARG A 22 0.04 -9.32 -0.68
CA ARG A 22 -1.30 -8.71 -0.66
C ARG A 22 -1.42 -7.52 -1.61
N ASN A 23 -0.37 -6.71 -1.73
CA ASN A 23 -0.36 -5.59 -2.66
C ASN A 23 -0.36 -6.06 -4.12
N THR A 24 0.44 -7.07 -4.46
CA THR A 24 0.46 -7.67 -5.80
C THR A 24 -0.88 -8.29 -6.18
N ASP A 25 -1.50 -9.06 -5.29
CA ASP A 25 -2.81 -9.67 -5.53
C ASP A 25 -3.88 -8.59 -5.78
N PHE A 26 -3.86 -7.52 -4.99
CA PHE A 26 -4.75 -6.38 -5.18
C PHE A 26 -4.53 -5.67 -6.53
N GLU A 27 -3.29 -5.47 -6.95
CA GLU A 27 -2.97 -4.86 -8.25
C GLU A 27 -3.51 -5.69 -9.42
N TYR A 28 -3.41 -7.03 -9.33
CA TYR A 28 -4.00 -7.93 -10.33
C TYR A 28 -5.52 -7.87 -10.34
N ASP A 29 -6.18 -7.88 -9.18
CA ASP A 29 -7.64 -7.80 -9.09
C ASP A 29 -8.19 -6.50 -9.70
N VAL A 30 -7.51 -5.37 -9.45
CA VAL A 30 -7.87 -4.08 -10.04
C VAL A 30 -7.71 -4.13 -11.56
N LYS A 31 -6.62 -4.70 -12.05
CA LYS A 31 -6.37 -4.80 -13.50
C LYS A 31 -7.36 -5.72 -14.20
N ASP A 32 -7.74 -6.84 -13.57
CA ASP A 32 -8.71 -7.81 -14.10
C ASP A 32 -10.13 -7.24 -14.09
N THR A 33 -10.52 -6.59 -12.99
CA THR A 33 -11.89 -6.08 -12.78
C THR A 33 -12.15 -4.77 -13.52
N LEU A 34 -11.21 -3.82 -13.45
CA LEU A 34 -11.38 -2.43 -13.89
C LEU A 34 -10.56 -2.10 -15.15
N GLY A 35 -9.78 -3.06 -15.63
CA GLY A 35 -8.93 -2.91 -16.80
C GLY A 35 -7.62 -2.17 -16.53
N THR A 36 -6.71 -2.31 -17.48
CA THR A 36 -5.35 -1.73 -17.43
C THR A 36 -5.35 -0.21 -17.27
N GLU A 37 -6.31 0.51 -17.88
CA GLU A 37 -6.36 1.97 -17.79
C GLU A 37 -6.60 2.46 -16.35
N THR A 38 -7.51 1.82 -15.63
CA THR A 38 -7.81 2.16 -14.24
C THR A 38 -6.65 1.81 -13.33
N TRP A 39 -5.99 0.67 -13.58
CA TRP A 39 -4.78 0.27 -12.89
C TRP A 39 -3.64 1.27 -13.11
N ASP A 40 -3.38 1.71 -14.35
CA ASP A 40 -2.34 2.67 -14.67
C ASP A 40 -2.58 4.02 -13.99
N LYS A 41 -3.83 4.51 -14.00
CA LYS A 41 -4.23 5.74 -13.28
C LYS A 41 -3.99 5.62 -11.78
N MET A 42 -4.43 4.53 -11.16
CA MET A 42 -4.23 4.30 -9.73
C MET A 42 -2.73 4.21 -9.38
N ASN A 43 -1.93 3.53 -10.21
CA ASN A 43 -0.49 3.41 -10.02
C ASN A 43 0.23 4.76 -10.15
N LEU A 44 -0.19 5.61 -11.10
CA LEU A 44 0.33 6.98 -11.23
C LEU A 44 0.06 7.82 -9.98
N ILE A 45 -1.16 7.77 -9.44
CA ILE A 45 -1.54 8.48 -8.21
C ILE A 45 -0.72 7.96 -7.03
N MET A 46 -0.65 6.64 -6.84
CA MET A 46 0.09 6.05 -5.73
C MET A 46 1.60 6.27 -5.81
N LYS A 47 2.18 6.49 -7.00
CA LYS A 47 3.59 6.88 -7.13
C LYS A 47 3.90 8.21 -6.46
N GLU A 48 2.93 9.13 -6.36
CA GLU A 48 3.13 10.41 -5.69
C GLU A 48 3.39 10.27 -4.18
N THR A 49 3.03 9.13 -3.57
CA THR A 49 3.30 8.88 -2.14
C THR A 49 4.76 8.56 -1.84
N PHE A 50 5.58 8.22 -2.85
CA PHE A 50 6.99 7.84 -2.65
C PHE A 50 7.96 9.04 -2.56
N GLY A 51 7.46 10.27 -2.61
CA GLY A 51 8.23 11.49 -2.37
C GLY A 51 8.21 11.95 -0.90
N GLU A 52 8.92 13.03 -0.59
CA GLU A 52 8.77 13.74 0.69
C GLU A 52 7.39 14.41 0.74
N LYS A 53 6.40 13.64 1.23
CA LYS A 53 5.01 14.06 1.38
C LYS A 53 4.62 14.10 2.84
N SER A 54 3.86 15.11 3.23
CA SER A 54 3.24 15.15 4.54
C SER A 54 2.17 14.06 4.68
N ASN A 55 1.86 13.65 5.92
CA ASN A 55 0.78 12.69 6.18
C ASN A 55 -0.58 13.16 5.63
N GLU A 56 -0.81 14.48 5.58
CA GLU A 56 -2.04 15.04 5.03
C GLU A 56 -2.09 14.89 3.50
N GLU A 57 -0.98 15.14 2.80
CA GLU A 57 -0.87 14.87 1.36
C GLU A 57 -1.03 13.39 1.04
N ILE A 58 -0.42 12.50 1.82
CA ILE A 58 -0.56 11.05 1.63
C ILE A 58 -2.03 10.62 1.78
N LYS A 59 -2.78 11.18 2.74
CA LYS A 59 -4.22 10.92 2.87
C LYS A 59 -5.01 11.38 1.66
N VAL A 60 -4.68 12.55 1.10
CA VAL A 60 -5.34 13.05 -0.12
C VAL A 60 -5.07 12.11 -1.29
N ILE A 61 -3.80 11.74 -1.52
CA ILE A 61 -3.38 10.85 -2.60
C ILE A 61 -4.07 9.48 -2.48
N LYS A 62 -4.09 8.89 -1.28
CA LYS A 62 -4.83 7.64 -1.00
C LYS A 62 -6.33 7.79 -1.30
N GLY A 63 -6.92 8.92 -0.94
CA GLY A 63 -8.31 9.24 -1.24
C GLY A 63 -8.59 9.30 -2.75
N GLU A 64 -7.68 9.85 -3.54
CA GLU A 64 -7.80 9.89 -5.01
C GLU A 64 -7.62 8.51 -5.64
N ALA A 65 -6.65 7.72 -5.18
CA ALA A 65 -6.49 6.33 -5.61
C ALA A 65 -7.73 5.48 -5.29
N ARG A 66 -8.32 5.67 -4.10
CA ARG A 66 -9.55 4.98 -3.69
C ARG A 66 -10.74 5.31 -4.59
N LYS A 67 -10.85 6.56 -5.08
CA LYS A 67 -11.92 6.96 -6.02
C LYS A 67 -11.83 6.23 -7.36
N CYS A 68 -10.65 5.76 -7.78
CA CYS A 68 -10.53 4.91 -8.97
C CYS A 68 -11.29 3.59 -8.85
N LEU A 69 -11.68 3.20 -7.63
CA LEU A 69 -12.40 1.98 -7.31
C LEU A 69 -13.89 2.24 -7.00
N ASP A 70 -14.41 3.44 -7.31
CA ASP A 70 -15.82 3.77 -7.07
C ASP A 70 -16.77 2.83 -7.81
N GLY A 71 -17.78 2.34 -7.10
CA GLY A 71 -18.68 1.29 -7.57
C GLY A 71 -18.22 -0.15 -7.28
N HIS A 72 -17.00 -0.35 -6.77
CA HIS A 72 -16.44 -1.67 -6.46
C HIS A 72 -16.10 -1.79 -4.97
N GLU A 73 -17.12 -1.98 -4.13
CA GLU A 73 -16.98 -2.00 -2.66
C GLU A 73 -15.96 -3.02 -2.14
N GLU A 74 -15.84 -4.17 -2.79
CA GLU A 74 -14.86 -5.20 -2.38
C GLU A 74 -13.42 -4.73 -2.64
N LEU A 75 -13.16 -4.11 -3.79
CA LEU A 75 -11.86 -3.53 -4.11
C LEU A 75 -11.53 -2.36 -3.17
N GLN A 76 -12.52 -1.54 -2.81
CA GLN A 76 -12.34 -0.48 -1.83
C GLN A 76 -11.95 -1.04 -0.45
N LYS A 77 -12.63 -2.10 0.03
CA LYS A 77 -12.30 -2.76 1.29
C LYS A 77 -10.90 -3.36 1.28
N ARG A 78 -10.50 -3.99 0.17
CA ARG A 78 -9.14 -4.53 0.00
C ARG A 78 -8.10 -3.41 -0.02
N PHE A 79 -8.35 -2.31 -0.73
CA PHE A 79 -7.51 -1.12 -0.72
C PHE A 79 -7.33 -0.57 0.70
N ASP A 80 -8.43 -0.34 1.42
CA ASP A 80 -8.41 0.19 2.79
C ASP A 80 -7.67 -0.78 3.75
N SER A 81 -7.80 -2.10 3.57
CA SER A 81 -7.06 -3.09 4.35
C SER A 81 -5.56 -3.13 4.03
N THR A 82 -5.19 -2.93 2.76
CA THR A 82 -3.78 -2.95 2.30
C THR A 82 -3.07 -1.67 2.71
N PHE A 83 -3.69 -0.51 2.50
CA PHE A 83 -3.07 0.80 2.69
C PHE A 83 -3.41 1.48 4.04
N GLY A 84 -4.46 1.03 4.73
CA GLY A 84 -4.81 1.52 6.06
C GLY A 84 -3.90 0.98 7.18
N LYS A 85 -3.30 -0.21 7.00
CA LYS A 85 -2.28 -0.73 7.93
C LYS A 85 -0.94 -0.02 7.80
N ILE A 86 -0.60 0.42 6.58
CA ILE A 86 0.60 1.21 6.31
C ILE A 86 0.58 2.51 7.12
N ASP A 87 -0.57 3.17 7.29
CA ASP A 87 -0.66 4.37 8.15
C ASP A 87 -0.34 4.08 9.63
N ALA A 88 -0.73 2.93 10.17
CA ALA A 88 -0.48 2.59 11.57
C ALA A 88 0.98 2.16 11.82
N GLU A 89 1.55 1.36 10.92
CA GLU A 89 2.91 0.82 11.05
C GLU A 89 3.98 1.86 10.66
N THR A 90 3.73 2.69 9.64
CA THR A 90 4.65 3.79 9.27
C THR A 90 4.65 4.91 10.30
N VAL A 91 3.51 5.24 10.92
CA VAL A 91 3.47 6.17 12.05
C VAL A 91 4.20 5.58 13.28
N ALA A 92 3.96 4.30 13.60
CA ALA A 92 4.64 3.66 14.73
C ALA A 92 6.16 3.53 14.55
N LEU A 93 6.64 3.37 13.31
CA LEU A 93 8.07 3.41 12.97
C LEU A 93 8.62 4.84 13.07
N ALA A 94 7.95 5.84 12.51
CA ALA A 94 8.38 7.24 12.56
C ALA A 94 8.46 7.80 13.99
N GLU A 95 7.52 7.41 14.87
CA GLU A 95 7.54 7.80 16.29
C GLU A 95 8.66 7.12 17.09
N ASN A 96 9.09 5.92 16.71
CA ASN A 96 10.21 5.23 17.36
C ASN A 96 11.58 5.82 17.00
N TYR A 97 11.72 6.49 15.85
CA TYR A 97 12.98 7.13 15.43
C TYR A 97 13.11 8.60 15.88
N SER A 98 12.11 9.15 16.58
CA SER A 98 12.14 10.53 17.11
C SER A 98 12.49 10.63 18.60
N LYS A 99 13.14 9.60 19.18
CA LYS A 99 13.65 9.60 20.57
C LYS A 99 15.15 9.40 20.63
#